data_AF-A0A1Q8SRB1-F1
#
_entry.id   AF-A0A1Q8SRB1-F1
#
_cell.length_a   1.000
_cell.length_b   1.000
_cell.length_c   1.000
_cell.angle_alpha   90.00
_cell.angle_beta   90.00
_cell.angle_gamma   90.00
#
_symmetry.space_group_name_H-M   'P 1'
#
loop_
_entity.id
_entity.type
_entity.pdbx_description
1 polymer ?
#
loop_
_entity_poly.entity_id
_entity_poly.type
_entity_poly.pdbx_seq_one_letter_code
_entity_poly.pdbx_strand_id
1 'polypeptide(L)'
;MPRFAYFDPHPARAVTTQSPLHQFAATASGGESSVVLRENAFLDHLILRGESEVLIASVQAVLGLALPTEPQRLVMGEAGSLQWLSPDEWLLIVAAGEGFRLQRELREALGSAHFSIVDVSGGQTLLELDGACAVDVLMKSTAYDVDPRAFPVGRGVTSVFAKATAVIRRVDEQRWELVIRRSFADYCLRWLLDAGEEYGIDYRPAELGATISRAAVVDTETMS
;
A
#
# COMPACT_ATOMS: atom_id res chain seq x y z
N MET A 1 -7.69 24.75 -21.81
CA MET A 1 -8.15 23.34 -21.73
C MET A 1 -7.34 22.63 -20.65
N PRO A 2 -7.94 21.83 -19.77
CA PRO A 2 -7.18 21.04 -18.80
C PRO A 2 -6.25 20.08 -19.55
N ARG A 3 -4.97 20.04 -19.16
CA ARG A 3 -3.92 19.22 -19.79
C ARG A 3 -4.12 17.71 -19.54
N PHE A 4 -4.89 17.37 -18.52
CA PHE A 4 -5.12 16.00 -18.08
C PHE A 4 -6.61 15.73 -17.90
N ALA A 5 -7.04 14.52 -18.27
CA ALA A 5 -8.34 14.02 -17.87
C ALA A 5 -8.27 13.55 -16.41
N TYR A 6 -9.24 13.98 -15.62
CA TYR A 6 -9.43 13.50 -14.26
C TYR A 6 -10.60 12.52 -14.24
N PHE A 7 -10.39 11.37 -13.62
CA PHE A 7 -11.44 10.40 -13.35
C PHE A 7 -11.39 10.13 -11.85
N ASP A 8 -12.48 10.44 -11.16
CA ASP A 8 -12.67 10.02 -9.78
C ASP A 8 -13.25 8.60 -9.80
N PRO A 9 -12.50 7.57 -9.35
CA PRO A 9 -12.99 6.20 -9.34
C PRO A 9 -14.02 5.96 -8.24
N HIS A 10 -14.23 6.91 -7.32
CA HIS A 10 -15.16 6.76 -6.23
C HIS A 10 -16.61 6.93 -6.68
N PRO A 11 -17.51 6.01 -6.31
CA PRO A 11 -18.91 6.12 -6.68
C PRO A 11 -19.56 7.30 -5.95
N ALA A 12 -20.33 8.11 -6.67
CA ALA A 12 -21.12 9.20 -6.09
C ALA A 12 -22.26 8.72 -5.16
N ARG A 13 -22.52 7.40 -5.13
CA ARG A 13 -23.49 6.75 -4.25
C ARG A 13 -22.78 5.72 -3.39
N ALA A 14 -23.29 5.51 -2.19
CA ALA A 14 -22.82 4.42 -1.35
C ALA A 14 -23.03 3.08 -2.07
N VAL A 15 -21.93 2.40 -2.37
CA VAL A 15 -21.90 1.04 -2.90
C VAL A 15 -21.13 0.18 -1.91
N THR A 16 -21.61 -1.03 -1.65
CA THR A 16 -20.88 -1.99 -0.84
C THR A 16 -19.60 -2.39 -1.56
N THR A 17 -18.46 -2.06 -0.97
CA THR A 17 -17.14 -2.51 -1.44
C THR A 17 -16.71 -3.74 -0.64
N GLN A 18 -15.97 -4.64 -1.29
CA GLN A 18 -15.42 -5.83 -0.67
C GLN A 18 -13.93 -5.89 -0.96
N SER A 19 -13.14 -6.14 0.09
CA SER A 19 -11.71 -6.38 -0.07
C SER A 19 -11.49 -7.72 -0.80
N PRO A 20 -10.29 -7.94 -1.37
CA PRO A 20 -9.92 -9.22 -1.95
C PRO A 20 -10.01 -10.41 -0.98
N LEU A 21 -10.00 -10.16 0.33
CA LEU A 21 -10.05 -11.16 1.39
C LEU A 21 -11.34 -11.13 2.21
N HIS A 22 -12.38 -10.41 1.77
CA HIS A 22 -13.62 -10.24 2.54
C HIS A 22 -14.31 -11.57 2.93
N GLN A 23 -14.07 -12.63 2.17
CA GLN A 23 -14.64 -13.96 2.39
C GLN A 23 -13.98 -14.73 3.54
N PHE A 24 -12.83 -14.26 4.05
CA PHE A 24 -12.11 -14.89 5.14
C PHE A 24 -12.53 -14.32 6.49
N ALA A 25 -13.00 -15.19 7.38
CA ALA A 25 -13.26 -14.84 8.76
C ALA A 25 -11.96 -14.69 9.56
N ALA A 26 -12.03 -13.95 10.66
CA ALA A 26 -10.94 -13.91 11.62
C ALA A 26 -10.62 -15.31 12.13
N THR A 27 -9.34 -15.61 12.29
CA THR A 27 -8.93 -16.75 13.11
C THR A 27 -8.84 -16.28 14.55
N ALA A 28 -8.96 -17.20 15.50
CA ALA A 28 -8.64 -16.93 16.90
C ALA A 28 -7.67 -18.03 17.31
N SER A 29 -6.42 -17.66 17.61
CA SER A 29 -5.53 -18.59 18.29
C SER A 29 -6.12 -18.86 19.67
N GLY A 30 -6.37 -20.12 20.03
CA GLY A 30 -6.83 -20.50 21.36
C GLY A 30 -5.78 -20.29 22.47
N GLY A 31 -4.64 -19.67 22.15
CA GLY A 31 -3.48 -19.40 23.01
C GLY A 31 -2.72 -18.13 22.58
N GLU A 32 -1.54 -17.90 23.16
CA GLU A 32 -0.67 -16.75 22.84
C GLU A 32 -0.24 -16.77 21.37
N SER A 33 -0.53 -15.70 20.63
CA SER A 33 -0.09 -15.51 19.25
C SER A 33 1.24 -14.76 19.23
N SER A 34 2.24 -15.33 18.57
CA SER A 34 3.54 -14.67 18.38
C SER A 34 3.63 -13.87 17.08
N VAL A 35 2.55 -13.90 16.28
CA VAL A 35 2.46 -13.19 15.01
C VAL A 35 1.00 -12.96 14.60
N VAL A 36 0.68 -11.70 14.31
CA VAL A 36 -0.63 -11.26 13.83
C VAL A 36 -0.53 -10.94 12.35
N LEU A 37 -1.50 -11.43 11.57
CA LEU A 37 -1.67 -11.11 10.16
C LEU A 37 -2.91 -10.24 9.98
N ARG A 38 -2.79 -9.10 9.31
CA ARG A 38 -3.92 -8.20 9.06
C ARG A 38 -4.02 -7.82 7.59
N GLU A 39 -5.23 -7.69 7.07
CA GLU A 39 -5.45 -6.96 5.82
C GLU A 39 -5.70 -5.48 6.11
N ASN A 40 -4.86 -4.61 5.58
CA ASN A 40 -5.10 -3.16 5.56
C ASN A 40 -5.78 -2.81 4.23
N ALA A 41 -7.09 -3.05 4.15
CA ALA A 41 -7.86 -2.91 2.91
C ALA A 41 -8.20 -1.46 2.57
N PHE A 42 -8.54 -1.25 1.29
CA PHE A 42 -9.08 0.01 0.75
C PHE A 42 -8.15 1.23 0.85
N LEU A 43 -6.87 1.01 1.10
CA LEU A 43 -5.87 2.07 0.95
C LEU A 43 -5.79 2.52 -0.51
N ASP A 44 -5.51 3.81 -0.72
CA ASP A 44 -5.29 4.34 -2.06
C ASP A 44 -3.82 4.19 -2.43
N HIS A 45 -3.57 3.57 -3.58
CA HIS A 45 -2.24 3.26 -4.08
C HIS A 45 -2.03 3.99 -5.40
N LEU A 46 -1.03 4.88 -5.46
CA LEU A 46 -0.64 5.59 -6.67
C LEU A 46 0.76 5.16 -7.12
N ILE A 47 0.93 4.86 -8.40
CA ILE A 47 2.24 4.76 -9.03
C ILE A 47 2.63 6.14 -9.56
N LEU A 48 3.74 6.67 -9.06
CA LEU A 48 4.36 7.89 -9.53
C LEU A 48 5.53 7.52 -10.44
N ARG A 49 5.58 8.07 -11.64
CA ARG A 49 6.72 7.93 -12.55
C ARG A 49 7.22 9.28 -13.04
N GLY A 50 8.53 9.43 -13.16
CA GLY A 50 9.19 10.66 -13.60
C GLY A 50 10.64 10.71 -13.14
N GLU A 51 11.39 11.72 -13.61
CA GLU A 51 12.73 11.99 -13.10
C GLU A 51 12.66 12.43 -11.63
N SER A 52 13.57 11.94 -10.80
CA SER A 52 13.54 12.20 -9.36
C SER A 52 13.61 13.70 -9.05
N GLU A 53 14.46 14.42 -9.78
CA GLU A 53 14.71 15.85 -9.69
C GLU A 53 13.45 16.66 -9.98
N VAL A 54 12.56 16.14 -10.84
CA VAL A 54 11.27 16.75 -11.16
C VAL A 54 10.26 16.51 -10.04
N LEU A 55 10.28 15.33 -9.41
CA LEU A 55 9.26 14.93 -8.44
C LEU A 55 9.52 15.42 -7.02
N ILE A 56 10.78 15.58 -6.59
CA ILE A 56 11.17 15.87 -5.19
C ILE A 56 10.39 17.04 -4.59
N ALA A 57 10.37 18.19 -5.26
CA ALA A 57 9.77 19.40 -4.71
C ALA A 57 8.24 19.29 -4.57
N SER A 58 7.57 18.75 -5.59
CA SER A 58 6.11 18.58 -5.59
C SER A 58 5.67 17.51 -4.59
N VAL A 59 6.42 16.41 -4.47
CA VAL A 59 6.16 15.35 -3.48
C VAL A 59 6.30 15.90 -2.05
N GLN A 60 7.37 16.64 -1.76
CA GLN A 60 7.55 17.25 -0.45
C GLN A 60 6.45 18.29 -0.14
N ALA A 61 6.06 19.11 -1.11
CA ALA A 61 5.06 20.15 -0.92
C ALA A 61 3.65 19.59 -0.69
N VAL A 62 3.26 18.53 -1.42
CA VAL A 62 1.91 17.97 -1.38
C VAL A 62 1.77 16.91 -0.28
N LEU A 63 2.78 16.06 -0.08
CA LEU A 63 2.70 14.90 0.82
C LEU A 63 3.45 15.12 2.13
N GLY A 64 4.34 16.12 2.21
CA GLY A 64 5.23 16.29 3.36
C GLY A 64 6.31 15.19 3.47
N LEU A 65 6.38 14.26 2.52
CA LEU A 65 7.31 13.15 2.48
C LEU A 65 8.54 13.47 1.64
N ALA A 66 9.70 12.99 2.05
CA ALA A 66 10.87 12.95 1.18
C ALA A 66 10.67 11.90 0.09
N LEU A 67 10.97 12.23 -1.17
CA LEU A 67 11.04 11.24 -2.25
C LEU A 67 12.29 10.37 -2.04
N PRO A 68 12.16 9.05 -1.83
CA PRO A 68 13.33 8.18 -1.71
C PRO A 68 14.04 8.08 -3.05
N THR A 69 15.31 8.45 -3.13
CA THR A 69 16.13 8.32 -4.35
C THR A 69 17.13 7.17 -4.29
N GLU A 70 17.37 6.62 -3.09
CA GLU A 70 18.18 5.42 -2.91
C GLU A 70 17.38 4.16 -3.22
N PRO A 71 17.98 3.17 -3.91
CA PRO A 71 17.31 1.90 -4.21
C PRO A 71 16.73 1.24 -2.96
N GLN A 72 15.52 0.69 -3.10
CA GLN A 72 14.81 -0.09 -2.08
C GLN A 72 14.41 0.72 -0.84
N ARG A 73 14.55 2.05 -0.86
CA ARG A 73 14.21 2.88 0.29
C ARG A 73 12.69 3.07 0.41
N LEU A 74 12.22 2.93 1.64
CA LEU A 74 10.86 3.23 2.10
C LEU A 74 10.89 4.44 3.03
N VAL A 75 9.97 5.37 2.81
CA VAL A 75 9.73 6.53 3.65
C VAL A 75 8.30 6.44 4.19
N MET A 76 8.17 6.61 5.51
CA MET A 76 6.89 6.70 6.22
C MET A 76 6.67 8.14 6.68
N GLY A 77 5.43 8.59 6.74
CA GLY A 77 5.04 9.85 7.38
C GLY A 77 3.53 9.97 7.51
N GLU A 78 3.07 11.16 7.92
CA GLU A 78 1.65 11.38 8.25
C GLU A 78 0.70 11.13 7.07
N ALA A 79 1.11 11.53 5.85
CA ALA A 79 0.30 11.32 4.64
C ALA A 79 0.19 9.83 4.22
N GLY A 80 1.10 8.97 4.69
CA GLY A 80 1.20 7.58 4.28
C GLY A 80 2.64 7.13 4.07
N SER A 81 2.88 6.35 3.02
CA SER A 81 4.18 5.76 2.73
C SER A 81 4.57 5.89 1.26
N LEU A 82 5.87 6.06 1.01
CA LEU A 82 6.42 6.19 -0.32
C LEU A 82 7.60 5.22 -0.50
N GLN A 83 7.42 4.26 -1.40
CA GLN A 83 8.35 3.17 -1.67
C GLN A 83 9.04 3.39 -3.01
N TRP A 84 10.37 3.37 -3.03
CA TRP A 84 11.15 3.29 -4.27
C TRP A 84 10.95 1.93 -4.93
N LEU A 85 10.64 1.90 -6.24
CA LEU A 85 10.52 0.67 -7.02
C LEU A 85 11.59 0.56 -8.12
N SER A 86 11.84 1.65 -8.84
CA SER A 86 12.90 1.80 -9.84
C SER A 86 13.40 3.25 -9.85
N PRO A 87 14.48 3.58 -10.59
CA PRO A 87 15.01 4.96 -10.64
C PRO A 87 13.99 6.04 -11.04
N ASP A 88 12.93 5.65 -11.75
CA ASP A 88 11.87 6.51 -12.27
C ASP A 88 10.46 6.10 -11.78
N GLU A 89 10.34 5.23 -10.77
CA GLU A 89 9.05 4.69 -10.31
C GLU A 89 8.96 4.54 -8.78
N TRP A 90 7.84 5.03 -8.23
CA TRP A 90 7.53 4.97 -6.81
C TRP A 90 6.09 4.50 -6.58
N LEU A 91 5.90 3.73 -5.51
CA LEU A 91 4.59 3.37 -5.00
C LEU A 91 4.26 4.23 -3.79
N LEU A 92 3.25 5.08 -3.93
CA LEU A 92 2.65 5.85 -2.86
C LEU A 92 1.43 5.09 -2.33
N ILE A 93 1.36 4.89 -1.02
CA ILE A 93 0.20 4.28 -0.34
C ILE A 93 -0.27 5.23 0.75
N VAL A 94 -1.54 5.60 0.70
CA VAL A 94 -2.18 6.58 1.59
C VAL A 94 -3.53 6.05 2.09
N ALA A 95 -4.14 6.77 3.04
CA ALA A 95 -5.46 6.43 3.54
C ALA A 95 -6.53 6.44 2.44
N ALA A 96 -7.59 5.64 2.65
CA ALA A 96 -8.72 5.52 1.74
C ALA A 96 -9.36 6.89 1.45
N GLY A 97 -9.60 7.20 0.17
CA GLY A 97 -10.26 8.42 -0.29
C GLY A 97 -9.33 9.62 -0.51
N GLU A 98 -8.04 9.51 -0.20
CA GLU A 98 -7.06 10.58 -0.42
C GLU A 98 -6.45 10.57 -1.83
N GLY A 99 -6.48 9.43 -2.52
CA GLY A 99 -5.81 9.19 -3.80
C GLY A 99 -6.22 10.16 -4.90
N PHE A 100 -7.53 10.41 -5.06
CA PHE A 100 -8.01 11.36 -6.09
C PHE A 100 -7.56 12.79 -5.82
N ARG A 101 -7.65 13.24 -4.55
CA ARG A 101 -7.19 14.56 -4.10
C ARG A 101 -5.70 14.73 -4.37
N LEU A 102 -4.89 13.78 -3.89
CA LEU A 102 -3.44 13.82 -4.04
C LEU A 102 -2.98 13.72 -5.49
N GLN A 103 -3.65 12.91 -6.32
CA GLN A 103 -3.38 12.86 -7.75
C GLN A 103 -3.60 14.23 -8.42
N ARG A 104 -4.65 14.96 -8.04
CA ARG A 104 -4.90 16.32 -8.56
C ARG A 104 -3.83 17.31 -8.11
N GLU A 105 -3.55 17.36 -6.81
CA GLU A 105 -2.57 18.29 -6.23
C GLU A 105 -1.16 18.04 -6.79
N LEU A 106 -0.74 16.79 -6.93
CA LEU A 106 0.55 16.45 -7.55
C LEU A 106 0.59 16.86 -9.03
N ARG A 107 -0.48 16.60 -9.79
CA ARG A 107 -0.57 17.00 -11.22
C ARG A 107 -0.49 18.51 -11.40
N GLU A 108 -1.13 19.26 -10.50
CA GLU A 108 -1.07 20.72 -10.48
C GLU A 108 0.33 21.21 -10.13
N ALA A 109 0.93 20.68 -9.06
CA ALA A 109 2.28 21.05 -8.60
C ALA A 109 3.37 20.71 -9.63
N LEU A 110 3.21 19.63 -10.40
CA LEU A 110 4.16 19.22 -11.44
C LEU A 110 3.97 19.99 -12.77
N GLY A 111 2.87 20.73 -12.92
CA GLY A 111 2.65 21.63 -14.04
C GLY A 111 2.84 20.97 -15.40
N SER A 112 3.81 21.46 -16.18
CA SER A 112 4.11 21.02 -17.54
C SER A 112 5.14 19.89 -17.65
N ALA A 113 5.71 19.41 -16.53
CA ALA A 113 6.78 18.41 -16.52
C ALA A 113 6.36 17.06 -17.12
N HIS A 114 7.35 16.20 -17.42
CA HIS A 114 7.14 14.84 -17.91
C HIS A 114 7.02 13.86 -16.73
N PHE A 115 5.82 13.33 -16.52
CA PHE A 115 5.52 12.41 -15.43
C PHE A 115 4.30 11.54 -15.75
N SER A 116 4.08 10.51 -14.95
CA SER A 116 2.83 9.73 -14.91
C SER A 116 2.39 9.51 -13.46
N ILE A 117 1.09 9.64 -13.20
CA ILE A 117 0.47 9.32 -11.91
C ILE A 117 -0.72 8.43 -12.19
N VAL A 118 -0.70 7.20 -11.69
CA VAL A 118 -1.71 6.19 -11.98
C VAL A 118 -2.24 5.60 -10.68
N ASP A 119 -3.56 5.66 -10.50
CA ASP A 119 -4.26 4.92 -9.47
C ASP A 119 -4.24 3.42 -9.78
N VAL A 120 -3.71 2.64 -8.83
CA VAL A 120 -3.62 1.18 -8.88
C VAL A 120 -4.28 0.52 -7.67
N SER A 121 -5.08 1.27 -6.90
CA SER A 121 -5.71 0.83 -5.63
C SER A 121 -6.57 -0.42 -5.81
N GLY A 122 -7.32 -0.51 -6.91
CA GLY A 122 -8.16 -1.67 -7.21
C GLY A 122 -7.39 -2.94 -7.63
N GLY A 123 -6.09 -2.83 -7.90
CA GLY A 123 -5.24 -3.91 -8.44
C GLY A 123 -4.44 -4.69 -7.40
N GLN A 124 -4.42 -4.25 -6.15
CA GLN A 124 -3.57 -4.78 -5.08
C GLN A 124 -4.19 -4.58 -3.70
N THR A 125 -3.66 -5.26 -2.69
CA THR A 125 -4.01 -5.08 -1.27
C THR A 125 -2.72 -5.13 -0.44
N LEU A 126 -2.80 -4.69 0.81
CA LEU A 126 -1.68 -4.68 1.75
C LEU A 126 -1.97 -5.66 2.90
N LEU A 127 -1.10 -6.64 3.05
CA LEU A 127 -1.07 -7.49 4.24
C LEU A 127 -0.01 -7.00 5.20
N GLU A 128 -0.32 -6.94 6.47
CA GLU A 128 0.60 -6.60 7.55
C GLU A 128 0.86 -7.85 8.39
N LEU A 129 2.13 -8.13 8.65
CA LEU A 129 2.59 -9.19 9.53
C LEU A 129 3.35 -8.53 10.70
N ASP A 130 2.83 -8.68 11.91
CA ASP A 130 3.36 -8.01 13.11
C ASP A 130 3.62 -9.04 14.22
N GLY A 131 4.82 -9.00 14.81
CA GLY A 131 5.16 -9.82 15.97
C GLY A 131 6.56 -10.46 15.90
N ALA A 132 6.96 -11.09 17.00
CA ALA A 132 8.30 -11.63 17.19
C ALA A 132 8.67 -12.71 16.16
N CYS A 133 7.69 -13.49 15.67
CA CYS A 133 7.91 -14.56 14.70
C CYS A 133 7.62 -14.15 13.24
N ALA A 134 7.42 -12.85 12.96
CA ALA A 134 7.13 -12.38 11.60
C ALA A 134 8.25 -12.74 10.61
N VAL A 135 9.51 -12.61 11.02
CA VAL A 135 10.67 -12.94 10.18
C VAL A 135 10.71 -14.44 9.87
N ASP A 136 10.44 -15.31 10.85
CA ASP A 136 10.44 -16.77 10.66
C ASP A 136 9.40 -17.20 9.62
N VAL A 137 8.22 -16.59 9.63
CA VAL A 137 7.17 -16.81 8.61
C VAL A 137 7.61 -16.32 7.23
N LEU A 138 8.27 -15.16 7.15
CA LEU A 138 8.78 -14.61 5.88
C LEU A 138 9.89 -15.48 5.28
N MET A 139 10.78 -16.04 6.10
CA MET A 139 11.87 -16.92 5.65
C MET A 139 11.38 -18.19 4.93
N LYS A 140 10.16 -18.65 5.25
CA LYS A 140 9.51 -19.78 4.53
C LYS A 140 8.95 -19.39 3.16
N SER A 141 8.84 -18.08 2.91
CA SER A 141 7.99 -17.54 1.85
C SER A 141 8.76 -16.74 0.80
N THR A 142 9.97 -16.26 1.08
CA THR A 142 10.78 -15.54 0.09
C THR A 142 12.22 -16.05 0.04
N ALA A 143 12.86 -15.88 -1.12
CA ALA A 143 14.28 -16.14 -1.29
C ALA A 143 15.15 -14.91 -0.97
N TYR A 144 14.54 -13.74 -0.76
CA TYR A 144 15.27 -12.55 -0.36
C TYR A 144 15.67 -12.65 1.12
N ASP A 145 16.85 -12.14 1.46
CA ASP A 145 17.32 -12.15 2.85
C ASP A 145 16.50 -11.16 3.69
N VAL A 146 15.64 -11.69 4.55
CA VAL A 146 14.78 -10.95 5.47
C VAL A 146 15.37 -10.88 6.89
N ASP A 147 16.63 -11.30 7.09
CA ASP A 147 17.32 -11.08 8.36
C ASP A 147 17.33 -9.57 8.68
N PRO A 148 16.97 -9.15 9.90
CA PRO A 148 16.92 -7.75 10.28
C PRO A 148 18.18 -6.92 10.02
N ARG A 149 19.36 -7.56 9.96
CA ARG A 149 20.64 -6.91 9.67
C ARG A 149 20.82 -6.65 8.17
N ALA A 150 20.30 -7.52 7.31
CA ALA A 150 20.31 -7.34 5.86
C ALA A 150 19.13 -6.48 5.39
N PHE A 151 18.01 -6.54 6.11
CA PHE A 151 16.76 -5.85 5.82
C PHE A 151 16.36 -4.90 6.95
N PRO A 152 17.03 -3.74 7.09
CA PRO A 152 16.71 -2.75 8.13
C PRO A 152 15.32 -2.11 7.90
N VAL A 153 14.78 -1.50 8.96
CA VAL A 153 13.56 -0.68 8.90
C VAL A 153 13.72 0.45 7.88
N GLY A 154 12.66 0.73 7.13
CA GLY A 154 12.70 1.70 6.03
C GLY A 154 13.25 1.13 4.72
N ARG A 155 13.29 -0.20 4.57
CA ARG A 155 13.57 -0.89 3.31
C ARG A 155 12.30 -1.54 2.76
N GLY A 156 12.19 -1.62 1.45
CA GLY A 156 11.25 -2.48 0.77
C GLY A 156 11.77 -2.98 -0.57
N VAL A 157 11.40 -4.20 -0.94
CA VAL A 157 11.90 -4.89 -2.14
C VAL A 157 10.77 -5.59 -2.87
N THR A 158 10.79 -5.54 -4.19
CA THR A 158 9.94 -6.40 -5.02
C THR A 158 10.65 -7.73 -5.22
N SER A 159 10.06 -8.82 -4.73
CA SER A 159 10.65 -10.16 -4.80
C SER A 159 9.59 -11.22 -5.06
N VAL A 160 10.06 -12.42 -5.37
CA VAL A 160 9.22 -13.63 -5.36
C VAL A 160 8.81 -13.91 -3.92
N PHE A 161 7.51 -14.13 -3.73
CA PHE A 161 6.90 -14.48 -2.45
C PHE A 161 5.92 -15.63 -2.67
N ALA A 162 6.22 -16.81 -2.12
CA ALA A 162 5.42 -18.01 -2.25
C ALA A 162 5.07 -18.33 -3.73
N LYS A 163 6.04 -18.23 -4.65
CA LYS A 163 5.82 -18.37 -6.11
C LYS A 163 4.89 -17.30 -6.75
N ALA A 164 4.41 -16.34 -5.98
CA ALA A 164 3.81 -15.09 -6.45
C ALA A 164 4.84 -13.96 -6.38
N THR A 165 4.38 -12.70 -6.49
CA THR A 165 5.21 -11.50 -6.35
C THR A 165 4.63 -10.61 -5.25
N ALA A 166 5.50 -10.08 -4.39
CA ALA A 166 5.14 -9.09 -3.37
C ALA A 166 6.17 -7.97 -3.34
N VAL A 167 5.71 -6.76 -2.98
CA VAL A 167 6.61 -5.74 -2.42
C VAL A 167 6.67 -5.98 -0.92
N ILE A 168 7.76 -6.58 -0.47
CA ILE A 168 8.03 -6.87 0.94
C ILE A 168 8.63 -5.61 1.56
N ARG A 169 8.05 -5.11 2.64
CA ARG A 169 8.40 -3.82 3.24
C ARG A 169 8.59 -4.01 4.74
N ARG A 170 9.58 -3.33 5.32
CA ARG A 170 9.78 -3.32 6.77
C ARG A 170 9.56 -1.90 7.28
N VAL A 171 8.40 -1.69 7.91
CA VAL A 171 7.95 -0.37 8.36
C VAL A 171 8.29 -0.08 9.82
N ASP A 172 8.50 -1.12 10.62
CA ASP A 172 8.92 -1.03 12.02
C ASP A 172 9.79 -2.25 12.38
N GLU A 173 10.31 -2.33 13.60
CA GLU A 173 11.17 -3.40 14.09
C GLU A 173 10.52 -4.78 13.94
N GLN A 174 9.23 -4.90 14.27
CA GLN A 174 8.45 -6.14 14.21
C GLN A 174 7.36 -6.13 13.15
N ARG A 175 7.16 -5.00 12.46
CA ARG A 175 6.07 -4.83 11.49
C ARG A 175 6.58 -4.90 10.05
N TRP A 176 6.02 -5.84 9.34
CA TRP A 176 6.28 -6.09 7.92
C TRP A 176 5.00 -5.91 7.12
N GLU A 177 5.13 -5.41 5.91
CA GLU A 177 4.01 -5.26 4.99
C GLU A 177 4.31 -5.98 3.67
N LEU A 178 3.28 -6.54 3.08
CA LEU A 178 3.30 -7.21 1.79
C LEU A 178 2.27 -6.53 0.89
N VAL A 179 2.73 -5.78 -0.10
CA VAL A 179 1.85 -5.29 -1.17
C VAL A 179 1.77 -6.39 -2.23
N ILE A 180 0.57 -6.96 -2.38
CA ILE A 180 0.33 -8.10 -3.24
C ILE A 180 -0.79 -7.80 -4.23
N ARG A 181 -0.71 -8.39 -5.42
CA ARG A 181 -1.75 -8.24 -6.44
C ARG A 181 -3.04 -8.89 -5.94
N ARG A 182 -4.17 -8.22 -6.18
CA ARG A 182 -5.51 -8.63 -5.74
C ARG A 182 -5.84 -10.10 -6.07
N SER A 183 -5.45 -10.56 -7.26
CA SER A 183 -5.72 -11.93 -7.71
C SER A 183 -4.95 -13.00 -6.94
N PHE A 184 -3.87 -12.63 -6.23
CA PHE A 184 -3.06 -13.53 -5.41
C PHE A 184 -3.34 -13.39 -3.91
N ALA A 185 -4.24 -12.47 -3.50
CA ALA A 185 -4.50 -12.21 -2.08
C ALA A 185 -4.93 -13.47 -1.32
N ASP A 186 -5.93 -14.19 -1.83
CA ASP A 186 -6.41 -15.45 -1.25
C ASP A 186 -5.28 -16.47 -1.07
N TYR A 187 -4.47 -16.66 -2.12
CA TYR A 187 -3.34 -17.57 -2.10
C TYR A 187 -2.28 -17.18 -1.05
N CYS A 188 -1.88 -15.90 -1.02
CA CYS A 188 -0.89 -15.40 -0.07
C CYS A 188 -1.38 -15.50 1.38
N LEU A 189 -2.66 -15.21 1.64
CA LEU A 189 -3.25 -15.36 2.96
C LEU A 189 -3.18 -16.81 3.43
N ARG A 190 -3.65 -17.76 2.62
CA ARG A 190 -3.61 -19.19 2.96
C ARG A 190 -2.19 -19.69 3.20
N TRP A 191 -1.24 -19.24 2.37
CA TRP A 191 0.17 -19.59 2.54
C TRP A 191 0.75 -19.05 3.83
N LEU A 192 0.47 -17.79 4.19
CA LEU A 192 0.93 -17.19 5.44
C LEU A 192 0.32 -17.87 6.67
N LEU A 193 -0.97 -18.24 6.60
CA LEU A 193 -1.65 -18.98 7.67
C LEU A 193 -1.00 -20.35 7.91
N ASP A 194 -0.70 -21.08 6.83
CA ASP A 194 0.01 -22.37 6.91
C ASP A 194 1.44 -22.20 7.43
N ALA A 195 2.20 -21.26 6.86
CA ALA A 195 3.57 -20.96 7.29
C ALA A 195 3.66 -20.45 8.73
N GLY A 196 2.60 -19.81 9.24
CA GLY A 196 2.51 -19.25 10.59
C GLY A 196 1.89 -20.17 11.64
N GLU A 197 1.39 -21.35 11.26
CA GLU A 197 0.62 -22.23 12.14
C GLU A 197 1.39 -22.58 13.43
N GLU A 198 2.67 -22.91 13.32
CA GLU A 198 3.52 -23.28 14.47
C GLU A 198 3.75 -22.12 15.46
N TYR A 199 3.49 -20.87 15.06
CA TYR A 199 3.63 -19.67 15.88
C TYR A 199 2.29 -19.14 16.39
N GLY A 200 1.20 -19.87 16.14
CA GLY A 200 -0.15 -19.46 16.54
C GLY A 200 -0.63 -18.21 15.80
N ILE A 201 -0.38 -18.12 14.48
CA ILE A 201 -0.75 -16.95 13.66
C ILE A 201 -2.23 -16.56 13.80
N ASP A 202 -2.46 -15.29 14.11
CA ASP A 202 -3.79 -14.70 14.31
C ASP A 202 -4.16 -13.81 13.13
N TYR A 203 -5.13 -14.22 12.30
CA TYR A 203 -5.61 -13.43 11.17
C TYR A 203 -6.76 -12.52 11.57
N ARG A 204 -6.55 -11.23 11.34
CA ARG A 204 -7.51 -10.15 11.55
C ARG A 204 -7.93 -9.60 10.19
N PRO A 205 -9.15 -9.89 9.73
CA PRO A 205 -9.68 -9.32 8.50
C PRO A 205 -9.66 -7.80 8.56
N ALA A 206 -9.72 -7.18 7.39
CA ALA A 206 -9.87 -5.73 7.32
C ALA A 206 -11.04 -5.28 8.19
N GLU A 207 -10.77 -4.35 9.11
CA GLU A 207 -11.83 -3.68 9.84
C GLU A 207 -12.68 -2.95 8.80
N LEU A 208 -13.98 -3.27 8.76
CA LEU A 208 -14.96 -2.58 7.93
C LEU A 208 -15.12 -1.16 8.46
N GLY A 209 -14.13 -0.32 8.20
CA GLY A 209 -14.14 1.10 8.44
C GLY A 209 -15.18 1.73 7.52
N ALA A 210 -16.36 1.95 8.09
CA ALA A 210 -17.42 2.86 7.70
C ALA A 210 -17.56 3.11 6.19
N THR A 211 -18.69 2.66 5.63
CA THR A 211 -19.36 3.28 4.48
C THR A 211 -18.86 4.70 4.24
N ILE A 212 -18.03 4.89 3.21
CA ILE A 212 -17.54 6.23 2.85
C ILE A 212 -18.75 6.99 2.29
N SER A 213 -19.54 7.55 3.20
CA SER A 213 -20.52 8.57 2.89
C SER A 213 -19.78 9.89 2.96
N ARG A 214 -19.38 10.41 1.80
CA ARG A 214 -18.95 11.80 1.70
C ARG A 214 -19.70 12.49 0.57
N ALA A 215 -20.17 13.69 0.90
CA ALA A 215 -21.17 14.46 0.20
C ALA A 215 -20.81 14.66 -1.29
N ALA A 216 -21.87 14.66 -2.11
CA ALA A 216 -21.81 15.04 -3.51
C ALA A 216 -20.95 16.30 -3.69
N VAL A 217 -20.01 16.23 -4.62
CA VAL A 217 -19.40 17.44 -5.20
C VAL A 217 -20.56 18.26 -5.74
N VAL A 218 -20.87 19.37 -5.08
CA VAL A 218 -21.77 20.37 -5.65
C VAL A 218 -20.97 21.03 -6.75
N ASP A 219 -21.28 20.66 -8.00
CA ASP A 219 -20.87 21.42 -9.18
C ASP A 219 -21.28 22.89 -8.95
N THR A 220 -20.32 23.69 -8.52
CA THR A 220 -20.47 25.15 -8.44
C THR A 220 -19.33 25.76 -9.21
N GLU A 221 -19.38 25.65 -10.53
CA GLU A 221 -18.82 26.67 -11.40
C GLU A 221 -19.82 26.96 -12.53
N THR A 222 -20.64 27.98 -12.28
CA THR A 222 -21.30 28.76 -13.31
C THR A 222 -20.23 29.46 -14.12
N MET A 223 -20.18 29.16 -15.41
CA MET A 223 -19.36 29.87 -16.39
C MET A 223 -19.66 31.39 -16.34
N SER A 224 -18.60 32.19 -16.31
CA SER A 224 -18.57 33.57 -16.81
C SER A 224 -17.28 33.76 -17.59
#